data_AF-A0AA41ZCS9-F1
#
_entry.id   AF-A0AA41ZCS9-F1
#
_cell.length_a   1.000
_cell.length_b   1.000
_cell.length_c   1.000
_cell.angle_alpha   90.00
_cell.angle_beta   90.00
_cell.angle_gamma   90.00
#
_symmetry.space_group_name_H-M   'P 1'
#
loop_
_entity.id
_entity.type
_entity.pdbx_description
1 polymer ?
#
loop_
_entity_poly.entity_id
_entity_poly.type
_entity_poly.pdbx_seq_one_letter_code
_entity_poly.pdbx_strand_id
1 'polypeptide(L)'
;MQQNDLAPTHVDVLIVGAGISGIGSAFHLQDQCPEKSYLVLEAKDTFGGTWETHKYPGVRSDSDLYTFGYRFKPWIGAPIASGAEILKYMGEVIAENHIDRHIRYGHRITACRWSSAENLWHVDALRKADGATLSFTCNFLWMCQGYYDHETPYIPDWPGRADYRGLFLHAQLWDPAIDYAGKRVLVIGSGATAATVVPALAEKAAHVTMLQRSPTYFFCAPNQNELADRLRQIGIDEPTVHRVVRAQVMHDQDQLTLRCQNEPDVVFEELKALIRAYAGEDFRFEPDFTPRYRVWQQRLAFVPDGDLFRAVAAGKVDVVTDEIDHFTEAGIRTKSGDLIEADIIIAATGFHFSMMGGIPFSVDGRAVDWHETVNYRGMMFTGVPNLAWVMGYFRASWTLRVDMLGDFVCRLLNHMDALNAKRVDVALRDEDRDMPLLPWIDAGNFNPGYLMRGLDKMPVRGDKPEWMHNQDYWREKDEFPLIDLDGTEFIYDGKRRAGKAPAEASSMAAA
;
A
#
# COMPACT_ATOMS: atom_id res chain seq x y z
N MET A 1 -17.89 -8.63 -26.73
CA MET A 1 -18.37 -7.28 -26.38
C MET A 1 -17.43 -6.27 -27.02
N GLN A 2 -17.72 -5.86 -28.25
CA GLN A 2 -17.08 -4.73 -28.93
C GLN A 2 -18.03 -3.54 -28.79
N GLN A 3 -17.76 -2.66 -27.83
CA GLN A 3 -18.35 -1.32 -27.76
C GLN A 3 -17.57 -0.54 -26.70
N ASN A 4 -16.59 0.26 -27.13
CA ASN A 4 -16.19 1.54 -26.48
C ASN A 4 -15.02 2.28 -27.18
N ASP A 5 -14.92 2.24 -28.51
CA ASP A 5 -13.97 3.10 -29.26
C ASP A 5 -14.47 4.56 -29.44
N LEU A 6 -15.56 4.96 -28.79
CA LEU A 6 -16.11 6.34 -28.82
C LEU A 6 -15.89 7.12 -27.52
N ALA A 7 -15.19 6.55 -26.54
CA ALA A 7 -15.00 7.20 -25.25
C ALA A 7 -14.01 8.38 -25.36
N PRO A 8 -14.25 9.49 -24.66
CA PRO A 8 -13.53 10.74 -24.87
C PRO A 8 -12.02 10.58 -24.67
N THR A 9 -11.25 11.22 -25.54
CA THR A 9 -9.78 11.29 -25.44
C THR A 9 -9.32 12.38 -24.48
N HIS A 10 -10.22 13.27 -24.06
CA HIS A 10 -9.99 14.29 -23.03
C HIS A 10 -10.94 14.11 -21.85
N VAL A 11 -10.45 14.25 -20.62
CA VAL A 11 -11.25 14.25 -19.39
C VAL A 11 -10.74 15.29 -18.39
N ASP A 12 -11.56 15.71 -17.44
CA ASP A 12 -11.10 16.64 -16.39
C ASP A 12 -10.07 15.95 -15.48
N VAL A 13 -10.34 14.71 -15.07
CA VAL A 13 -9.45 13.94 -14.19
C VAL A 13 -9.15 12.58 -14.79
N LEU A 14 -7.88 12.27 -14.99
CA LEU A 14 -7.43 10.92 -15.35
C LEU A 14 -6.85 10.24 -14.11
N ILE A 15 -7.45 9.13 -13.71
CA ILE A 15 -7.02 8.31 -12.57
C ILE A 15 -6.18 7.15 -13.11
N VAL A 16 -5.01 6.91 -12.53
CA VAL A 16 -4.10 5.84 -12.96
C VAL A 16 -4.20 4.65 -12.01
N GLY A 17 -4.72 3.53 -12.50
CA GLY A 17 -4.88 2.26 -11.79
C GLY A 17 -6.27 2.04 -11.20
N ALA A 18 -6.82 0.83 -11.35
CA ALA A 18 -8.09 0.38 -10.79
C ALA A 18 -7.87 -0.57 -9.58
N GLY A 19 -6.86 -0.26 -8.77
CA GLY A 19 -6.66 -0.85 -7.45
C GLY A 19 -7.51 -0.15 -6.37
N ILE A 20 -7.29 -0.50 -5.09
CA ILE A 20 -8.06 0.05 -3.97
C ILE A 20 -8.00 1.60 -3.92
N SER A 21 -6.86 2.21 -4.27
CA SER A 21 -6.74 3.67 -4.37
C SER A 21 -7.64 4.25 -5.46
N GLY A 22 -7.53 3.73 -6.68
CA GLY A 22 -8.23 4.32 -7.84
C GLY A 22 -9.75 4.16 -7.76
N ILE A 23 -10.23 3.04 -7.24
CA ILE A 23 -11.67 2.83 -7.00
C ILE A 23 -12.19 3.78 -5.91
N GLY A 24 -11.43 3.97 -4.82
CA GLY A 24 -11.79 4.96 -3.79
C GLY A 24 -11.80 6.38 -4.34
N SER A 25 -10.73 6.78 -5.04
CA SER A 25 -10.64 8.10 -5.69
C SER A 25 -11.77 8.36 -6.70
N ALA A 26 -12.14 7.36 -7.51
CA ALA A 26 -13.26 7.46 -8.44
C ALA A 26 -14.60 7.69 -7.71
N PHE A 27 -14.85 6.96 -6.61
CA PHE A 27 -16.04 7.20 -5.78
C PHE A 27 -16.09 8.64 -5.27
N HIS A 28 -15.01 9.10 -4.63
CA HIS A 28 -14.93 10.46 -4.09
C HIS A 28 -15.15 11.52 -5.17
N LEU A 29 -14.56 11.34 -6.35
CA LEU A 29 -14.72 12.28 -7.45
C LEU A 29 -16.17 12.32 -7.97
N GLN A 30 -16.82 11.16 -8.15
CA GLN A 30 -18.23 11.11 -8.56
C GLN A 30 -19.17 11.77 -7.55
N ASP A 31 -18.91 11.53 -6.26
CA ASP A 31 -19.76 12.00 -5.16
C ASP A 31 -19.59 13.51 -4.91
N GLN A 32 -18.35 14.01 -4.92
CA GLN A 32 -18.02 15.37 -4.48
C GLN A 32 -17.79 16.36 -5.63
N CYS A 33 -17.56 15.86 -6.84
CA CYS A 33 -17.37 16.66 -8.06
C CYS A 33 -18.19 16.07 -9.23
N PRO A 34 -19.52 15.94 -9.12
CA PRO A 34 -20.35 15.18 -10.07
C PRO A 34 -20.33 15.73 -11.51
N GLU A 35 -19.97 17.01 -11.69
CA GLU A 35 -19.88 17.65 -13.01
C GLU A 35 -18.54 17.40 -13.72
N LYS A 36 -17.54 16.84 -13.03
CA LYS A 36 -16.22 16.55 -13.61
C LYS A 36 -16.26 15.23 -14.37
N SER A 37 -15.80 15.27 -15.62
CA SER A 37 -15.56 14.05 -16.40
C SER A 37 -14.30 13.34 -15.89
N TYR A 38 -14.33 12.01 -15.83
CA TYR A 38 -13.15 11.24 -15.44
C TYR A 38 -13.03 9.90 -16.15
N LEU A 39 -11.80 9.40 -16.16
CA LEU A 39 -11.44 8.10 -16.71
C LEU A 39 -10.39 7.44 -15.83
N VAL A 40 -10.54 6.14 -15.57
CA VAL A 40 -9.55 5.29 -14.93
C VAL A 40 -8.86 4.43 -16.00
N LEU A 41 -7.53 4.50 -16.11
CA LEU A 41 -6.74 3.59 -16.95
C LEU A 41 -6.10 2.49 -16.09
N GLU A 42 -6.31 1.23 -16.46
CA GLU A 42 -5.77 0.06 -15.76
C GLU A 42 -5.02 -0.85 -16.74
N ALA A 43 -3.80 -1.23 -16.38
CA ALA A 43 -2.93 -2.06 -17.23
C ALA A 43 -3.37 -3.53 -17.27
N LYS A 44 -4.01 -4.02 -16.20
CA LYS A 44 -4.57 -5.38 -16.10
C LYS A 44 -5.89 -5.50 -16.85
N ASP A 45 -6.30 -6.74 -17.13
CA ASP A 45 -7.57 -7.05 -17.79
C ASP A 45 -8.79 -6.94 -16.84
N THR A 46 -8.55 -6.63 -15.56
CA THR A 46 -9.54 -6.50 -14.50
C THR A 46 -9.04 -5.55 -13.40
N PHE A 47 -9.89 -5.23 -12.43
CA PHE A 47 -9.57 -4.40 -11.27
C PHE A 47 -8.86 -5.22 -10.18
N GLY A 48 -8.40 -4.54 -9.12
CA GLY A 48 -7.93 -5.19 -7.88
C GLY A 48 -6.47 -4.94 -7.55
N GLY A 49 -5.64 -4.55 -8.53
CA GLY A 49 -4.23 -4.23 -8.32
C GLY A 49 -3.48 -5.37 -7.62
N THR A 50 -2.93 -5.11 -6.42
CA THR A 50 -2.24 -6.10 -5.57
C THR A 50 -3.04 -7.39 -5.38
N TRP A 51 -4.35 -7.30 -5.21
CA TRP A 51 -5.21 -8.45 -4.91
C TRP A 51 -5.45 -9.35 -6.12
N GLU A 52 -5.37 -8.79 -7.33
CA GLU A 52 -5.37 -9.58 -8.57
C GLU A 52 -3.96 -10.10 -8.91
N THR A 53 -2.90 -9.36 -8.56
CA THR A 53 -1.52 -9.80 -8.83
C THR A 53 -1.14 -11.05 -8.04
N HIS A 54 -1.45 -11.10 -6.75
CA HIS A 54 -0.97 -12.16 -5.87
C HIS A 54 -1.96 -13.32 -5.80
N LYS A 55 -1.53 -14.49 -6.28
CA LYS A 55 -2.39 -15.69 -6.40
C LYS A 55 -1.90 -16.89 -5.59
N TYR A 56 -0.89 -16.70 -4.74
CA TYR A 56 -0.36 -17.77 -3.89
C TYR A 56 -1.38 -18.22 -2.83
N PRO A 57 -1.27 -19.45 -2.29
CA PRO A 57 -2.18 -19.93 -1.24
C PRO A 57 -2.09 -19.04 0.00
N GLY A 58 -3.24 -18.72 0.60
CA GLY A 58 -3.28 -17.94 1.83
C GLY A 58 -3.21 -16.42 1.67
N VAL A 59 -3.22 -15.87 0.44
CA VAL A 59 -3.29 -14.41 0.21
C VAL A 59 -4.45 -13.80 0.99
N ARG A 60 -4.11 -12.91 1.92
CA ARG A 60 -5.04 -12.19 2.80
C ARG A 60 -4.46 -10.84 3.20
N SER A 61 -5.31 -9.96 3.72
CA SER A 61 -4.86 -8.73 4.35
C SER A 61 -4.12 -8.99 5.66
N ASP A 62 -3.18 -8.13 6.00
CA ASP A 62 -2.58 -8.03 7.33
C ASP A 62 -3.11 -6.79 8.09
N SER A 63 -3.93 -5.98 7.45
CA SER A 63 -4.77 -4.93 8.05
C SER A 63 -6.20 -5.43 8.22
N ASP A 64 -6.87 -5.02 9.29
CA ASP A 64 -8.29 -5.33 9.46
C ASP A 64 -9.15 -4.59 8.42
N LEU A 65 -10.25 -5.20 8.00
CA LEU A 65 -11.14 -4.63 7.00
C LEU A 65 -12.13 -3.60 7.55
N TYR A 66 -12.24 -3.43 8.87
CA TYR A 66 -12.99 -2.30 9.43
C TYR A 66 -12.24 -0.98 9.18
N THR A 67 -10.91 -1.00 9.10
CA THR A 67 -10.08 0.15 8.74
C THR A 67 -9.59 0.12 7.29
N PHE A 68 -9.38 -1.05 6.69
CA PHE A 68 -8.99 -1.21 5.29
C PHE A 68 -10.17 -1.10 4.32
N GLY A 69 -11.40 -1.36 4.76
CA GLY A 69 -12.62 -0.98 4.02
C GLY A 69 -12.71 0.54 3.84
N TYR A 70 -13.49 0.97 2.86
CA TYR A 70 -13.74 2.38 2.57
C TYR A 70 -14.70 2.96 3.61
N ARG A 71 -14.54 4.25 3.96
CA ARG A 71 -15.47 4.93 4.87
C ARG A 71 -16.93 4.86 4.41
N PHE A 72 -17.15 4.87 3.09
CA PHE A 72 -18.49 4.91 2.48
C PHE A 72 -19.11 3.53 2.22
N LYS A 73 -18.36 2.43 2.36
CA LYS A 73 -18.84 1.07 2.15
C LYS A 73 -18.46 0.20 3.37
N PRO A 74 -19.39 0.02 4.33
CA PRO A 74 -19.13 -0.77 5.52
C PRO A 74 -18.69 -2.21 5.22
N TRP A 75 -17.63 -2.66 5.88
CA TRP A 75 -17.25 -4.07 5.91
C TRP A 75 -18.06 -4.86 6.95
N ILE A 76 -18.57 -6.04 6.55
CA ILE A 76 -19.47 -6.86 7.38
C ILE A 76 -18.86 -8.24 7.73
N GLY A 77 -17.74 -8.61 7.13
CA GLY A 77 -17.10 -9.92 7.31
C GLY A 77 -16.12 -10.02 8.48
N ALA A 78 -15.31 -11.08 8.47
CA ALA A 78 -14.20 -11.25 9.40
C ALA A 78 -13.17 -10.11 9.26
N PRO A 79 -12.49 -9.68 10.34
CA PRO A 79 -11.54 -8.58 10.28
C PRO A 79 -10.42 -8.79 9.27
N ILE A 80 -9.81 -9.97 9.22
CA ILE A 80 -8.80 -10.32 8.23
C ILE A 80 -9.46 -11.10 7.11
N ALA A 81 -9.56 -10.47 5.95
CA ALA A 81 -10.20 -11.04 4.77
C ALA A 81 -9.19 -11.64 3.80
N SER A 82 -9.62 -12.70 3.11
CA SER A 82 -8.89 -13.28 1.99
C SER A 82 -8.82 -12.31 0.80
N GLY A 83 -7.84 -12.49 -0.09
CA GLY A 83 -7.76 -11.72 -1.33
C GLY A 83 -9.03 -11.81 -2.18
N ALA A 84 -9.68 -12.98 -2.20
CA ALA A 84 -10.94 -13.19 -2.92
C ALA A 84 -12.11 -12.37 -2.34
N GLU A 85 -12.23 -12.29 -1.02
CA GLU A 85 -13.27 -11.47 -0.39
C GLU A 85 -13.01 -9.97 -0.58
N ILE A 86 -11.74 -9.55 -0.60
CA ILE A 86 -11.36 -8.16 -0.90
C ILE A 86 -11.70 -7.81 -2.35
N LEU A 87 -11.39 -8.70 -3.30
CA LEU A 87 -11.80 -8.52 -4.71
C LEU A 87 -13.32 -8.47 -4.86
N LYS A 88 -14.06 -9.33 -4.15
CA LYS A 88 -15.52 -9.29 -4.12
C LYS A 88 -16.02 -7.94 -3.63
N TYR A 89 -15.52 -7.47 -2.49
CA TYR A 89 -15.87 -6.18 -1.90
C TYR A 89 -15.58 -5.00 -2.86
N MET A 90 -14.42 -5.00 -3.52
CA MET A 90 -14.09 -3.98 -4.52
C MET A 90 -15.04 -4.04 -5.72
N GLY A 91 -15.41 -5.24 -6.18
CA GLY A 91 -16.38 -5.44 -7.25
C GLY A 91 -17.78 -4.92 -6.89
N GLU A 92 -18.21 -5.13 -5.65
CA GLU A 92 -19.46 -4.56 -5.12
C GLU A 92 -19.42 -3.02 -5.17
N VAL A 93 -18.33 -2.40 -4.70
CA VAL A 93 -18.15 -0.93 -4.75
C VAL A 93 -18.22 -0.42 -6.19
N ILE A 94 -17.56 -1.09 -7.13
CA ILE A 94 -17.59 -0.70 -8.55
C ILE A 94 -19.02 -0.77 -9.09
N ALA A 95 -19.72 -1.87 -8.85
CA ALA A 95 -21.06 -2.12 -9.37
C ALA A 95 -22.11 -1.18 -8.77
N GLU A 96 -22.10 -1.01 -7.44
CA GLU A 96 -23.05 -0.16 -6.71
C GLU A 96 -22.95 1.32 -7.10
N ASN A 97 -21.76 1.76 -7.52
CA ASN A 97 -21.48 3.16 -7.84
C ASN A 97 -21.27 3.40 -9.35
N HIS A 98 -21.53 2.39 -10.19
CA HIS A 98 -21.38 2.45 -11.64
C HIS A 98 -20.01 2.98 -12.11
N ILE A 99 -18.94 2.60 -11.40
CA ILE A 99 -17.57 3.05 -11.72
C ILE A 99 -17.03 2.30 -12.95
N ASP A 100 -17.55 1.10 -13.25
CA ASP A 100 -17.16 0.24 -14.36
C ASP A 100 -17.18 0.96 -15.72
N ARG A 101 -18.17 1.82 -15.95
CA ARG A 101 -18.31 2.62 -17.19
C ARG A 101 -17.16 3.62 -17.42
N HIS A 102 -16.38 3.91 -16.37
CA HIS A 102 -15.25 4.84 -16.39
C HIS A 102 -13.90 4.13 -16.37
N ILE A 103 -13.84 2.80 -16.32
CA ILE A 103 -12.59 2.05 -16.31
C ILE A 103 -12.26 1.51 -17.70
N ARG A 104 -11.04 1.75 -18.16
CA ARG A 104 -10.45 1.10 -19.34
C ARG A 104 -9.36 0.13 -18.91
N TYR A 105 -9.72 -1.14 -18.85
CA TYR A 105 -8.80 -2.26 -18.62
C TYR A 105 -7.90 -2.52 -19.83
N GLY A 106 -6.74 -3.14 -19.59
CA GLY A 106 -5.76 -3.46 -20.62
C GLY A 106 -5.10 -2.24 -21.25
N HIS A 107 -5.08 -1.09 -20.56
CA HIS A 107 -4.44 0.14 -21.02
C HIS A 107 -3.26 0.46 -20.11
N ARG A 108 -2.05 0.18 -20.58
CA ARG A 108 -0.82 0.49 -19.85
C ARG A 108 -0.31 1.86 -20.24
N ILE A 109 -0.29 2.81 -19.30
CA ILE A 109 0.33 4.10 -19.53
C ILE A 109 1.84 3.93 -19.76
N THR A 110 2.36 4.57 -20.80
CA THR A 110 3.78 4.49 -21.20
C THR A 110 4.50 5.83 -21.08
N ALA A 111 3.78 6.95 -21.01
CA ALA A 111 4.37 8.27 -20.78
C ALA A 111 3.31 9.29 -20.32
N CYS A 112 3.70 10.22 -19.47
CA CYS A 112 2.90 11.37 -19.06
C CYS A 112 3.67 12.67 -19.29
N ARG A 113 3.10 13.63 -20.01
CA ARG A 113 3.79 14.88 -20.39
C ARG A 113 2.90 16.07 -20.11
N TRP A 114 3.33 16.96 -19.23
CA TRP A 114 2.64 18.22 -18.98
C TRP A 114 3.04 19.28 -20.02
N SER A 115 2.05 20.03 -20.50
CA SER A 115 2.21 21.22 -21.32
C SER A 115 1.69 22.45 -20.57
N SER A 116 2.58 23.35 -20.16
CA SER A 116 2.22 24.63 -19.54
C SER A 116 1.54 25.58 -20.53
N ALA A 117 1.77 25.41 -21.83
CA ALA A 117 1.10 26.19 -22.87
C ALA A 117 -0.40 25.87 -22.96
N GLU A 118 -0.76 24.60 -22.72
CA GLU A 118 -2.14 24.11 -22.80
C GLU A 118 -2.80 23.98 -21.42
N ASN A 119 -1.99 23.93 -20.35
CA ASN A 119 -2.38 23.50 -19.01
C ASN A 119 -3.01 22.10 -19.00
N LEU A 120 -2.39 21.17 -19.73
CA LEU A 120 -2.87 19.79 -19.88
C LEU A 120 -1.76 18.78 -19.66
N TRP A 121 -2.12 17.65 -19.07
CA TRP A 121 -1.36 16.41 -19.18
C TRP A 121 -1.72 15.72 -20.49
N HIS A 122 -0.71 15.26 -21.22
CA HIS A 122 -0.80 14.33 -22.34
C HIS A 122 -0.31 12.97 -21.87
N VAL A 123 -1.15 11.95 -22.00
CA VAL A 123 -0.92 10.60 -21.48
C VAL A 123 -0.99 9.62 -22.62
N ASP A 124 0.12 8.93 -22.89
CA ASP A 124 0.15 7.83 -23.85
C ASP A 124 -0.07 6.51 -23.14
N ALA A 125 -0.86 5.62 -23.73
CA ALA A 125 -1.06 4.27 -23.25
C ALA A 125 -1.01 3.24 -24.38
N LEU A 126 -0.43 2.08 -24.08
CA LEU A 126 -0.47 0.90 -24.92
C LEU A 126 -1.72 0.07 -24.58
N ARG A 127 -2.57 -0.16 -25.58
CA ARG A 127 -3.71 -1.07 -25.46
C ARG A 127 -3.25 -2.51 -25.68
N LYS A 128 -3.44 -3.37 -24.68
CA LYS A 128 -2.99 -4.77 -24.69
C LYS A 128 -3.66 -5.61 -25.78
N ALA A 129 -4.90 -5.31 -26.14
CA ALA A 129 -5.69 -6.11 -27.08
C ALA A 129 -5.09 -6.18 -28.50
N ASP A 130 -4.45 -5.09 -28.95
CA ASP A 130 -3.94 -4.95 -30.32
C ASP A 130 -2.57 -4.27 -30.41
N GLY A 131 -2.00 -3.84 -29.28
CA GLY A 131 -0.72 -3.13 -29.24
C GLY A 131 -0.81 -1.68 -29.76
N ALA A 132 -2.02 -1.12 -29.92
CA ALA A 132 -2.17 0.25 -30.38
C ALA A 132 -1.72 1.24 -29.29
N THR A 133 -0.97 2.26 -29.69
CA THR A 133 -0.71 3.43 -28.85
C THR A 133 -1.88 4.40 -28.96
N LEU A 134 -2.46 4.75 -27.81
CA LEU A 134 -3.55 5.70 -27.67
C LEU A 134 -3.05 6.90 -26.86
N SER A 135 -3.47 8.11 -27.27
CA SER A 135 -3.16 9.33 -26.54
C SER A 135 -4.42 9.92 -25.91
N PHE A 136 -4.29 10.31 -24.65
CA PHE A 136 -5.30 10.94 -23.83
C PHE A 136 -4.81 12.31 -23.37
N THR A 137 -5.73 13.21 -23.03
CA THR A 137 -5.40 14.43 -22.31
C THR A 137 -6.25 14.58 -21.06
N CYS A 138 -5.72 15.25 -20.04
CA CYS A 138 -6.52 15.64 -18.89
C CYS A 138 -6.07 16.94 -18.25
N ASN A 139 -7.00 17.58 -17.53
CA ASN A 139 -6.70 18.78 -16.74
C ASN A 139 -5.91 18.40 -15.49
N PHE A 140 -6.28 17.31 -14.81
CA PHE A 140 -5.65 16.82 -13.58
C PHE A 140 -5.32 15.32 -13.67
N LEU A 141 -4.14 14.93 -13.20
CA LEU A 141 -3.68 13.55 -13.19
C LEU A 141 -3.61 13.02 -11.76
N TRP A 142 -4.34 11.95 -11.48
CA TRP A 142 -4.43 11.36 -10.14
C TRP A 142 -3.83 9.96 -10.09
N MET A 143 -2.62 9.89 -9.54
CA MET A 143 -1.77 8.70 -9.53
C MET A 143 -2.17 7.75 -8.41
N CYS A 144 -2.85 6.64 -8.77
CA CYS A 144 -3.40 5.63 -7.88
C CYS A 144 -2.84 4.21 -8.13
N GLN A 145 -1.68 4.13 -8.79
CA GLN A 145 -1.09 2.92 -9.36
C GLN A 145 -0.46 1.96 -8.35
N GLY A 146 -0.37 2.36 -7.08
CA GLY A 146 0.44 1.67 -6.08
C GLY A 146 1.94 1.97 -6.20
N TYR A 147 2.76 1.22 -5.48
CA TYR A 147 4.20 1.48 -5.34
C TYR A 147 5.07 0.24 -5.52
N TYR A 148 4.49 -0.88 -5.96
CA TYR A 148 5.21 -2.11 -6.25
C TYR A 148 5.33 -2.33 -7.76
N ASP A 149 6.46 -2.85 -8.19
CA ASP A 149 6.59 -3.49 -9.50
C ASP A 149 5.83 -4.83 -9.47
N HIS A 150 4.71 -4.88 -10.19
CA HIS A 150 3.88 -6.08 -10.29
C HIS A 150 4.34 -7.06 -11.37
N GLU A 151 5.39 -6.74 -12.13
CA GLU A 151 5.94 -7.59 -13.20
C GLU A 151 7.24 -8.25 -12.78
N THR A 152 8.13 -7.48 -12.16
CA THR A 152 9.46 -7.95 -11.77
C THR A 152 9.55 -8.15 -10.25
N PRO A 153 9.55 -9.40 -9.75
CA PRO A 153 9.78 -9.67 -8.34
C PRO A 153 11.24 -9.39 -7.96
N TYR A 154 11.49 -9.14 -6.66
CA TYR A 154 12.86 -9.05 -6.18
C TYR A 154 13.38 -10.43 -5.80
N ILE A 155 14.30 -10.97 -6.61
CA ILE A 155 15.01 -12.21 -6.32
C ILE A 155 16.49 -11.87 -6.12
N PRO A 156 17.06 -12.05 -4.92
CA PRO A 156 18.50 -11.89 -4.71
C PRO A 156 19.30 -12.82 -5.61
N ASP A 157 20.52 -12.43 -5.93
CA ASP A 157 21.44 -13.35 -6.61
C ASP A 157 21.92 -14.41 -5.61
N TRP A 158 21.75 -15.68 -5.99
CA TRP A 158 22.11 -16.83 -5.16
C TRP A 158 22.99 -17.79 -5.96
N PRO A 159 24.20 -18.14 -5.46
CA PRO A 159 25.06 -19.11 -6.12
C PRO A 159 24.38 -20.46 -6.32
N GLY A 160 24.66 -21.13 -7.43
CA GLY A 160 24.16 -22.47 -7.73
C GLY A 160 22.67 -22.55 -8.08
N ARG A 161 21.93 -21.43 -8.19
CA ARG A 161 20.48 -21.47 -8.43
C ARG A 161 20.10 -22.22 -9.72
N ALA A 162 20.96 -22.18 -10.72
CA ALA A 162 20.78 -22.91 -11.98
C ALA A 162 20.93 -24.44 -11.84
N ASP A 163 21.54 -24.91 -10.74
CA ASP A 163 21.81 -26.33 -10.49
C ASP A 163 20.60 -27.04 -9.84
N TYR A 164 19.68 -26.28 -9.23
CA TYR A 164 18.51 -26.83 -8.55
C TYR A 164 17.57 -27.52 -9.54
N ARG A 165 17.22 -28.78 -9.26
CA ARG A 165 16.42 -29.63 -10.17
C ARG A 165 14.92 -29.62 -9.86
N GLY A 166 14.53 -29.06 -8.71
CA GLY A 166 13.12 -28.90 -8.34
C GLY A 166 12.48 -27.64 -8.94
N LEU A 167 11.25 -27.34 -8.53
CA LEU A 167 10.55 -26.14 -8.99
C LEU A 167 10.97 -24.93 -8.17
N PHE A 168 11.59 -23.93 -8.80
CA PHE A 168 11.85 -22.63 -8.18
C PHE A 168 10.90 -21.57 -8.74
N LEU A 169 10.26 -20.79 -7.86
CA LEU A 169 9.44 -19.64 -8.23
C LEU A 169 9.46 -18.54 -7.18
N HIS A 170 9.05 -17.34 -7.55
CA HIS A 170 8.74 -16.27 -6.60
C HIS A 170 7.23 -16.25 -6.30
N ALA A 171 6.83 -15.95 -5.07
CA ALA A 171 5.42 -15.96 -4.65
C ALA A 171 4.53 -15.04 -5.50
N GLN A 172 5.06 -13.90 -5.97
CA GLN A 172 4.37 -12.99 -6.90
C GLN A 172 3.96 -13.66 -8.23
N LEU A 173 4.72 -14.65 -8.69
CA LEU A 173 4.52 -15.34 -9.96
C LEU A 173 3.82 -16.70 -9.76
N TRP A 174 3.15 -16.89 -8.62
CA TRP A 174 2.47 -18.14 -8.33
C TRP A 174 1.39 -18.45 -9.36
N ASP A 175 1.44 -19.66 -9.90
CA ASP A 175 0.39 -20.23 -10.73
C ASP A 175 -0.52 -21.12 -9.86
N PRO A 176 -1.83 -20.82 -9.76
CA PRO A 176 -2.79 -21.67 -9.06
C PRO A 176 -2.83 -23.13 -9.51
N ALA A 177 -2.31 -23.46 -10.69
CA ALA A 177 -2.21 -24.84 -11.20
C ALA A 177 -1.07 -25.65 -10.55
N ILE A 178 -0.16 -25.04 -9.79
CA ILE A 178 0.94 -25.74 -9.13
C ILE A 178 0.39 -26.70 -8.05
N ASP A 179 0.63 -27.99 -8.25
CA ASP A 179 0.35 -29.01 -7.24
C ASP A 179 1.53 -29.18 -6.27
N TYR A 180 1.31 -28.82 -5.02
CA TYR A 180 2.27 -28.93 -3.93
C TYR A 180 1.88 -30.00 -2.90
N ALA A 181 0.83 -30.79 -3.16
CA ALA A 181 0.37 -31.83 -2.24
C ALA A 181 1.46 -32.90 -2.03
N GLY A 182 1.75 -33.23 -0.78
CA GLY A 182 2.76 -34.21 -0.43
C GLY A 182 4.21 -33.84 -0.82
N LYS A 183 4.47 -32.59 -1.21
CA LYS A 183 5.83 -32.09 -1.53
C LYS A 183 6.51 -31.50 -0.31
N ARG A 184 7.85 -31.51 -0.31
CA ARG A 184 8.67 -30.69 0.60
C ARG A 184 8.82 -29.31 0.00
N VAL A 185 8.36 -28.28 0.71
CA VAL A 185 8.36 -26.91 0.21
C VAL A 185 9.25 -26.03 1.08
N LEU A 186 10.20 -25.34 0.47
CA LEU A 186 11.04 -24.36 1.13
C LEU A 186 10.60 -22.95 0.75
N VAL A 187 10.23 -22.13 1.73
CA VAL A 187 9.90 -20.71 1.54
C VAL A 187 11.07 -19.85 2.04
N ILE A 188 11.62 -19.01 1.17
CA ILE A 188 12.73 -18.10 1.50
C ILE A 188 12.17 -16.71 1.80
N GLY A 189 12.35 -16.25 3.04
CA GLY A 189 11.87 -14.96 3.53
C GLY A 189 10.91 -15.09 4.71
N SER A 190 10.74 -13.99 5.44
CA SER A 190 9.97 -13.93 6.70
C SER A 190 8.98 -12.76 6.75
N GLY A 191 8.77 -12.05 5.64
CA GLY A 191 7.84 -10.92 5.58
C GLY A 191 6.37 -11.35 5.56
N ALA A 192 5.47 -10.39 5.34
CA ALA A 192 4.02 -10.63 5.30
C ALA A 192 3.61 -11.75 4.31
N THR A 193 4.28 -11.85 3.15
CA THR A 193 4.06 -12.96 2.20
C THR A 193 4.35 -14.32 2.83
N ALA A 194 5.46 -14.47 3.56
CA ALA A 194 5.82 -15.73 4.21
C ALA A 194 4.83 -16.10 5.32
N ALA A 195 4.41 -15.12 6.12
CA ALA A 195 3.44 -15.28 7.21
C ALA A 195 2.07 -15.82 6.77
N THR A 196 1.74 -15.68 5.48
CA THR A 196 0.46 -16.11 4.91
C THR A 196 0.59 -17.37 4.06
N VAL A 197 1.65 -17.48 3.24
CA VAL A 197 1.85 -18.62 2.36
C VAL A 197 2.30 -19.88 3.11
N VAL A 198 3.14 -19.76 4.12
CA VAL A 198 3.67 -20.90 4.89
C VAL A 198 2.54 -21.71 5.56
N PRO A 199 1.64 -21.12 6.37
CA PRO A 199 0.56 -21.90 6.98
C PRO A 199 -0.38 -22.51 5.94
N ALA A 200 -0.70 -21.79 4.85
CA ALA A 200 -1.57 -22.30 3.79
C ALA A 200 -0.94 -23.47 2.99
N LEU A 201 0.37 -23.47 2.81
CA LEU A 201 1.09 -24.59 2.19
C LEU A 201 1.10 -25.82 3.12
N ALA A 202 1.27 -25.61 4.43
CA ALA A 202 1.34 -26.67 5.43
C ALA A 202 0.04 -27.51 5.56
N GLU A 203 -1.07 -27.05 4.99
CA GLU A 203 -2.31 -27.83 4.92
C GLU A 203 -2.19 -29.07 4.03
N LYS A 204 -1.40 -29.00 2.96
CA LYS A 204 -1.33 -30.06 1.92
C LYS A 204 0.09 -30.56 1.62
N ALA A 205 1.12 -29.74 1.84
CA ALA A 205 2.51 -30.14 1.67
C ALA A 205 2.86 -31.29 2.62
N ALA A 206 3.84 -32.12 2.25
CA ALA A 206 4.39 -33.12 3.17
C ALA A 206 5.12 -32.45 4.33
N HIS A 207 5.86 -31.38 4.03
CA HIS A 207 6.55 -30.55 5.02
C HIS A 207 6.84 -29.17 4.43
N VAL A 208 6.82 -28.13 5.27
CA VAL A 208 7.23 -26.77 4.86
C VAL A 208 8.40 -26.31 5.72
N THR A 209 9.44 -25.77 5.11
CA THR A 209 10.53 -25.08 5.83
C THR A 209 10.53 -23.62 5.45
N MET A 210 10.48 -22.71 6.42
CA MET A 210 10.68 -21.27 6.22
C MET A 210 12.13 -20.93 6.55
N LEU A 211 12.93 -20.58 5.54
CA LEU A 211 14.29 -20.09 5.70
C LEU A 211 14.31 -18.57 5.71
N GLN A 212 14.85 -17.98 6.78
CA GLN A 212 14.89 -16.54 6.97
C GLN A 212 16.27 -16.06 7.40
N ARG A 213 16.66 -14.87 6.93
CA ARG A 213 17.88 -14.19 7.41
C ARG A 213 17.66 -13.42 8.71
N SER A 214 16.48 -12.82 8.85
CA SER A 214 16.12 -11.97 9.98
C SER A 214 14.71 -12.32 10.42
N PRO A 215 14.50 -12.71 11.68
CA PRO A 215 13.16 -13.02 12.18
C PRO A 215 12.21 -11.81 12.08
N THR A 216 10.91 -12.11 12.01
CA THR A 216 9.82 -11.13 11.99
C THR A 216 9.02 -11.18 13.27
N TYR A 217 8.47 -10.05 13.70
CA TYR A 217 7.50 -10.03 14.80
C TYR A 217 6.12 -10.47 14.29
N PHE A 218 5.44 -11.29 15.09
CA PHE A 218 4.09 -11.78 14.78
C PHE A 218 3.10 -11.40 15.87
N PHE A 219 1.87 -11.09 15.47
CA PHE A 219 0.74 -10.87 16.37
C PHE A 219 -0.31 -11.95 16.12
N CYS A 220 -0.55 -12.80 17.12
CA CYS A 220 -1.57 -13.85 17.01
C CYS A 220 -2.83 -13.45 17.76
N ALA A 221 -3.98 -13.49 17.09
CA ALA A 221 -5.28 -13.31 17.72
C ALA A 221 -6.39 -13.98 16.89
N PRO A 222 -7.56 -14.24 17.51
CA PRO A 222 -8.72 -14.75 16.78
C PRO A 222 -9.11 -13.84 15.61
N ASN A 223 -9.54 -14.41 14.48
CA ASN A 223 -10.04 -13.62 13.35
C ASN A 223 -11.50 -13.17 13.54
N GLN A 224 -11.75 -12.43 14.62
CA GLN A 224 -13.06 -11.91 14.99
C GLN A 224 -12.92 -10.55 15.68
N ASN A 225 -14.02 -9.80 15.79
CA ASN A 225 -14.04 -8.55 16.55
C ASN A 225 -15.20 -8.59 17.55
N GLU A 226 -14.88 -8.78 18.83
CA GLU A 226 -15.89 -8.95 19.87
C GLU A 226 -16.84 -7.76 19.99
N LEU A 227 -16.35 -6.54 19.74
CA LEU A 227 -17.19 -5.34 19.78
C LEU A 227 -18.20 -5.36 18.63
N ALA A 228 -17.76 -5.70 17.42
CA ALA A 228 -18.64 -5.85 16.26
C ALA A 228 -19.73 -6.90 16.54
N ASP A 229 -19.32 -8.06 17.07
CA ASP A 229 -20.22 -9.18 17.35
C ASP A 229 -21.28 -8.80 18.40
N ARG A 230 -20.87 -8.14 19.50
CA ARG A 230 -21.81 -7.68 20.54
C ARG A 230 -22.78 -6.62 20.03
N LEU A 231 -22.31 -5.66 19.21
CA LEU A 231 -23.17 -4.63 18.63
C LEU A 231 -24.21 -5.23 17.67
N ARG A 232 -23.81 -6.22 16.85
CA ARG A 232 -24.75 -6.95 15.98
C ARG A 232 -25.77 -7.77 16.78
N GLN A 233 -25.34 -8.44 17.86
CA GLN A 233 -26.23 -9.23 18.72
C GLN A 233 -27.37 -8.41 19.34
N ILE A 234 -27.12 -7.14 19.66
CA ILE A 234 -28.14 -6.24 20.22
C ILE A 234 -28.91 -5.46 19.13
N GLY A 235 -28.69 -5.76 17.84
CA GLY A 235 -29.46 -5.22 16.73
C GLY A 235 -29.03 -3.83 16.24
N ILE A 236 -27.78 -3.40 16.48
CA ILE A 236 -27.24 -2.17 15.88
C ILE A 236 -27.03 -2.36 14.37
N ASP A 237 -27.35 -1.35 13.58
CA ASP A 237 -27.18 -1.35 12.13
C ASP A 237 -25.70 -1.40 11.69
N GLU A 238 -25.42 -2.05 10.55
CA GLU A 238 -24.04 -2.24 10.05
C GLU A 238 -23.24 -0.93 9.84
N PRO A 239 -23.82 0.18 9.32
CA PRO A 239 -23.12 1.45 9.27
C PRO A 239 -22.64 1.94 10.65
N THR A 240 -23.49 1.83 11.68
CA THR A 240 -23.11 2.19 13.05
C THR A 240 -22.08 1.23 13.63
N VAL A 241 -22.24 -0.09 13.44
CA VAL A 241 -21.25 -1.12 13.84
C VAL A 241 -19.89 -0.78 13.24
N HIS A 242 -19.83 -0.62 11.92
CA HIS A 242 -18.58 -0.33 11.21
C HIS A 242 -17.92 0.95 11.71
N ARG A 243 -18.68 2.04 11.88
CA ARG A 243 -18.14 3.31 12.36
C ARG A 243 -17.53 3.20 13.76
N VAL A 244 -18.21 2.52 14.68
CA VAL A 244 -17.73 2.36 16.06
C VAL A 244 -16.52 1.44 16.12
N VAL A 245 -16.57 0.29 15.44
CA VAL A 245 -15.47 -0.69 15.41
C VAL A 245 -14.25 -0.10 14.71
N ARG A 246 -14.42 0.60 13.59
CA ARG A 246 -13.34 1.31 12.91
C ARG A 246 -12.65 2.31 13.84
N ALA A 247 -13.40 3.09 14.61
CA ALA A 247 -12.84 4.03 15.58
C ALA A 247 -12.04 3.33 16.68
N GLN A 248 -12.56 2.22 17.22
CA GLN A 248 -11.88 1.40 18.22
C GLN A 248 -10.57 0.82 17.68
N VAL A 249 -10.61 0.19 16.50
CA VAL A 249 -9.43 -0.47 15.92
C VAL A 249 -8.35 0.53 15.56
N MET A 250 -8.71 1.70 15.03
CA MET A 250 -7.74 2.78 14.80
C MET A 250 -7.10 3.27 16.10
N HIS A 251 -7.87 3.34 17.18
CA HIS A 251 -7.35 3.74 18.49
C HIS A 251 -6.40 2.68 19.04
N ASP A 252 -6.78 1.40 19.00
CA ASP A 252 -5.95 0.29 19.48
C ASP A 252 -4.62 0.19 18.70
N GLN A 253 -4.67 0.39 17.38
CA GLN A 253 -3.48 0.39 16.52
C GLN A 253 -2.52 1.54 16.85
N ASP A 254 -3.05 2.72 17.18
CA ASP A 254 -2.25 3.88 17.60
C ASP A 254 -1.61 3.65 18.97
N GLN A 255 -2.38 3.15 19.93
CA GLN A 255 -1.84 2.78 21.23
C GLN A 255 -0.76 1.70 21.10
N LEU A 256 -0.97 0.66 20.29
CA LEU A 256 0.05 -0.35 20.03
C LEU A 256 1.31 0.29 19.40
N THR A 257 1.14 1.20 18.45
CA THR A 257 2.27 1.91 17.81
C THR A 257 3.08 2.71 18.83
N LEU A 258 2.42 3.48 19.70
CA LEU A 258 3.06 4.25 20.77
C LEU A 258 3.77 3.33 21.77
N ARG A 259 3.14 2.21 22.16
CA ARG A 259 3.76 1.21 23.05
C ARG A 259 5.00 0.58 22.42
N CYS A 260 4.96 0.24 21.13
CA CYS A 260 6.15 -0.27 20.42
C CYS A 260 7.31 0.73 20.39
N GLN A 261 7.03 2.04 20.47
CA GLN A 261 8.06 3.07 20.53
C GLN A 261 8.63 3.25 21.94
N ASN A 262 7.74 3.27 22.94
CA ASN A 262 8.07 3.66 24.32
C ASN A 262 8.45 2.48 25.23
N GLU A 263 7.88 1.29 24.98
CA GLU A 263 8.06 0.07 25.78
C GLU A 263 8.21 -1.20 24.91
N PRO A 264 9.13 -1.21 23.92
CA PRO A 264 9.24 -2.30 22.94
C PRO A 264 9.48 -3.68 23.54
N ASP A 265 10.24 -3.78 24.64
CA ASP A 265 10.55 -5.06 25.28
C ASP A 265 9.31 -5.66 25.97
N VAL A 266 8.46 -4.82 26.55
CA VAL A 266 7.18 -5.25 27.15
C VAL A 266 6.26 -5.78 26.06
N VAL A 267 6.11 -5.03 24.96
CA VAL A 267 5.31 -5.46 23.82
C VAL A 267 5.84 -6.78 23.26
N PHE A 268 7.16 -6.97 23.18
CA PHE A 268 7.70 -8.23 22.68
C PHE A 268 7.31 -9.43 23.55
N GLU A 269 7.39 -9.31 24.87
CA GLU A 269 6.95 -10.39 25.77
C GLU A 269 5.43 -10.65 25.68
N GLU A 270 4.62 -9.62 25.45
CA GLU A 270 3.18 -9.80 25.16
C GLU A 270 2.95 -10.55 23.85
N LEU A 271 3.68 -10.22 22.78
CA LEU A 271 3.60 -10.96 21.51
C LEU A 271 3.99 -12.43 21.69
N LYS A 272 5.01 -12.72 22.51
CA LYS A 272 5.40 -14.11 22.85
C LYS A 272 4.29 -14.83 23.61
N ALA A 273 3.62 -14.16 24.55
CA ALA A 273 2.48 -14.74 25.25
C ALA A 273 1.30 -15.05 24.30
N LEU A 274 1.00 -14.15 23.36
CA LEU A 274 0.00 -14.40 22.32
C LEU A 274 0.36 -15.62 21.46
N ILE A 275 1.64 -15.79 21.09
CA ILE A 275 2.10 -16.97 20.35
C ILE A 275 1.95 -18.25 21.18
N ARG A 276 2.34 -18.25 22.45
CA ARG A 276 2.21 -19.41 23.36
C ARG A 276 0.76 -19.88 23.51
N ALA A 277 -0.21 -18.96 23.49
CA ALA A 277 -1.63 -19.32 23.53
C ALA A 277 -2.07 -20.25 22.36
N TYR A 278 -1.33 -20.24 21.25
CA TYR A 278 -1.59 -21.09 20.08
C TYR A 278 -0.58 -22.23 19.92
N ALA A 279 0.66 -22.04 20.36
CA ALA A 279 1.77 -22.97 20.15
C ALA A 279 2.09 -23.87 21.35
N GLY A 280 1.59 -23.53 22.54
CA GLY A 280 1.93 -24.15 23.81
C GLY A 280 2.97 -23.36 24.62
N GLU A 281 2.94 -23.50 25.95
CA GLU A 281 3.80 -22.76 26.89
C GLU A 281 5.30 -23.00 26.67
N ASP A 282 5.67 -24.23 26.31
CA ASP A 282 7.06 -24.67 26.08
C ASP A 282 7.61 -24.27 24.70
N PHE A 283 6.88 -23.46 23.92
CA PHE A 283 7.32 -23.00 22.61
C PHE A 283 8.64 -22.22 22.71
N ARG A 284 9.62 -22.61 21.90
CA ARG A 284 10.95 -22.01 21.85
C ARG A 284 10.98 -20.88 20.83
N PHE A 285 11.46 -19.72 21.25
CA PHE A 285 11.54 -18.55 20.38
C PHE A 285 12.92 -18.41 19.76
N GLU A 286 13.99 -18.69 20.49
CA GLU A 286 15.35 -18.53 20.00
C GLU A 286 15.80 -19.75 19.17
N PRO A 287 16.49 -19.52 18.03
CA PRO A 287 16.81 -18.23 17.41
C PRO A 287 15.72 -17.69 16.44
N ASP A 288 14.68 -18.48 16.17
CA ASP A 288 13.84 -18.32 14.98
C ASP A 288 12.72 -17.29 15.06
N PHE A 289 12.47 -16.74 16.24
CA PHE A 289 11.40 -15.78 16.49
C PHE A 289 11.89 -14.63 17.38
N THR A 290 13.19 -14.32 17.30
CA THR A 290 13.82 -13.18 18.00
C THR A 290 14.42 -12.17 17.02
N PRO A 291 13.61 -11.21 16.51
CA PRO A 291 14.08 -10.19 15.58
C PRO A 291 15.19 -9.30 16.19
N ARG A 292 16.09 -8.79 15.34
CA ARG A 292 17.23 -7.93 15.73
C ARG A 292 16.94 -6.42 15.59
N TYR A 293 15.70 -6.06 15.34
CA TYR A 293 15.22 -4.68 15.17
C TYR A 293 14.07 -4.43 16.13
N ARG A 294 13.69 -3.19 16.40
CA ARG A 294 12.62 -2.88 17.37
C ARG A 294 11.25 -3.29 16.82
N VAL A 295 10.34 -3.75 17.68
CA VAL A 295 8.93 -3.99 17.31
C VAL A 295 8.37 -2.79 16.53
N TRP A 296 7.67 -3.05 15.44
CA TRP A 296 7.02 -2.03 14.59
C TRP A 296 7.98 -1.07 13.83
N GLN A 297 9.30 -1.25 13.92
CA GLN A 297 10.27 -0.61 13.01
C GLN A 297 10.19 -1.20 11.59
N GLN A 298 9.77 -2.47 11.51
CA GLN A 298 9.19 -3.08 10.33
C GLN A 298 7.77 -3.53 10.66
N ARG A 299 6.95 -3.77 9.63
CA ARG A 299 5.53 -4.12 9.79
C ARG A 299 5.38 -5.44 10.56
N LEU A 300 4.52 -5.45 11.57
CA LEU A 300 4.15 -6.66 12.32
C LEU A 300 3.27 -7.55 11.46
N ALA A 301 3.58 -8.84 11.42
CA ALA A 301 2.76 -9.80 10.69
C ALA A 301 1.61 -10.28 11.59
N PHE A 302 0.37 -9.96 11.21
CA PHE A 302 -0.79 -10.52 11.89
C PHE A 302 -1.03 -11.96 11.44
N VAL A 303 -1.24 -12.86 12.40
CA VAL A 303 -1.44 -14.31 12.23
C VAL A 303 -2.80 -14.68 12.81
N PRO A 304 -3.88 -14.63 12.01
CA PRO A 304 -5.22 -14.99 12.46
C PRO A 304 -5.26 -16.43 12.98
N ASP A 305 -5.89 -16.61 14.13
CA ASP A 305 -6.11 -17.90 14.79
C ASP A 305 -4.81 -18.69 15.08
N GLY A 306 -3.66 -18.00 15.05
CA GLY A 306 -2.33 -18.55 15.25
C GLY A 306 -1.95 -19.63 14.23
N ASP A 307 -2.50 -19.59 13.01
CA ASP A 307 -2.36 -20.66 12.01
C ASP A 307 -0.91 -21.10 11.74
N LEU A 308 0.01 -20.15 11.58
CA LEU A 308 1.45 -20.43 11.44
C LEU A 308 2.00 -21.17 12.67
N PHE A 309 1.74 -20.67 13.86
CA PHE A 309 2.31 -21.23 15.08
C PHE A 309 1.69 -22.56 15.49
N ARG A 310 0.40 -22.78 15.18
CA ARG A 310 -0.22 -24.10 15.26
C ARG A 310 0.46 -25.10 14.32
N ALA A 311 0.79 -24.69 13.10
CA ALA A 311 1.48 -25.54 12.14
C ALA A 311 2.91 -25.89 12.58
N VAL A 312 3.63 -24.93 13.17
CA VAL A 312 4.95 -25.16 13.78
C VAL A 312 4.84 -26.11 14.97
N ALA A 313 3.93 -25.86 15.90
CA ALA A 313 3.72 -26.72 17.07
C ALA A 313 3.29 -28.15 16.70
N ALA A 314 2.58 -28.32 15.59
CA ALA A 314 2.21 -29.61 15.04
C ALA A 314 3.35 -30.33 14.28
N GLY A 315 4.52 -29.70 14.14
CA GLY A 315 5.67 -30.26 13.42
C GLY A 315 5.50 -30.30 11.89
N LYS A 316 4.56 -29.54 11.33
CA LYS A 316 4.34 -29.43 9.87
C LYS A 316 5.21 -28.36 9.21
N VAL A 317 5.72 -27.44 10.02
CA VAL A 317 6.52 -26.30 9.60
C VAL A 317 7.77 -26.23 10.46
N ASP A 318 8.93 -26.19 9.82
CA ASP A 318 10.17 -25.76 10.47
C ASP A 318 10.48 -24.31 10.09
N VAL A 319 10.98 -23.53 11.04
CA VAL A 319 11.55 -22.20 10.76
C VAL A 319 13.04 -22.26 11.04
N VAL A 320 13.83 -21.78 10.09
CA VAL A 320 15.28 -21.81 10.15
C VAL A 320 15.83 -20.41 9.93
N THR A 321 16.56 -19.90 10.92
CA THR A 321 17.26 -18.61 10.84
C THR A 321 18.71 -18.82 10.46
N ASP A 322 19.00 -18.64 9.18
CA ASP A 322 20.36 -18.74 8.64
C ASP A 322 20.47 -17.97 7.31
N GLU A 323 21.68 -17.90 6.78
CA GLU A 323 21.97 -17.38 5.46
C GLU A 323 22.16 -18.50 4.45
N ILE A 324 21.77 -18.22 3.21
CA ILE A 324 22.01 -19.12 2.08
C ILE A 324 23.50 -19.05 1.72
N ASP A 325 24.14 -20.22 1.63
CA ASP A 325 25.48 -20.34 1.05
C ASP A 325 25.37 -20.53 -0.47
N HIS A 326 24.72 -21.61 -0.91
CA HIS A 326 24.42 -21.88 -2.31
C HIS A 326 23.23 -22.85 -2.48
N PHE A 327 22.63 -22.83 -3.66
CA PHE A 327 21.69 -23.86 -4.10
C PHE A 327 22.47 -25.10 -4.55
N THR A 328 21.87 -26.25 -4.27
CA THR A 328 22.34 -27.59 -4.68
C THR A 328 21.31 -28.21 -5.61
N GLU A 329 21.60 -29.38 -6.18
CA GLU A 329 20.64 -30.09 -7.02
C GLU A 329 19.32 -30.44 -6.30
N ALA A 330 19.37 -30.65 -4.98
CA ALA A 330 18.26 -31.14 -4.16
C ALA A 330 17.61 -30.09 -3.24
N GLY A 331 18.17 -28.88 -3.14
CA GLY A 331 17.72 -27.88 -2.18
C GLY A 331 18.77 -26.81 -1.91
N ILE A 332 18.86 -26.32 -0.67
CA ILE A 332 19.75 -25.22 -0.29
C ILE A 332 20.74 -25.65 0.80
N ARG A 333 22.02 -25.34 0.58
CA ARG A 333 23.04 -25.36 1.63
C ARG A 333 23.01 -24.02 2.36
N THR A 334 22.86 -24.06 3.68
CA THR A 334 22.96 -22.86 4.52
C THR A 334 24.41 -22.61 4.95
N LYS A 335 24.72 -21.41 5.45
CA LYS A 335 26.06 -21.06 5.94
C LYS A 335 26.45 -21.81 7.22
N SER A 336 25.49 -22.30 8.01
CA SER A 336 25.76 -23.23 9.13
C SER A 336 26.26 -24.59 8.65
N GLY A 337 26.03 -24.94 7.37
CA GLY A 337 26.39 -26.21 6.75
C GLY A 337 25.21 -27.17 6.53
N ASP A 338 24.02 -26.85 7.01
CA ASP A 338 22.84 -27.69 6.86
C ASP A 338 22.33 -27.73 5.42
N LEU A 339 21.79 -28.87 5.00
CA LEU A 339 21.09 -29.02 3.71
C LEU A 339 19.60 -29.04 3.95
N ILE A 340 18.89 -28.06 3.43
CA ILE A 340 17.43 -28.03 3.40
C ILE A 340 16.99 -28.57 2.03
N GLU A 341 16.59 -29.83 1.99
CA GLU A 341 16.06 -30.45 0.77
C GLU A 341 14.62 -30.01 0.49
N ALA A 342 14.30 -29.73 -0.76
CA ALA A 342 12.97 -29.31 -1.16
C ALA A 342 12.65 -29.76 -2.59
N ASP A 343 11.39 -30.08 -2.84
CA ASP A 343 10.89 -30.34 -4.20
C ASP A 343 10.43 -29.03 -4.87
N ILE A 344 10.01 -28.06 -4.06
CA ILE A 344 9.61 -26.71 -4.48
C ILE A 344 10.31 -25.68 -3.59
N ILE A 345 10.95 -24.67 -4.19
CA ILE A 345 11.50 -23.50 -3.51
C ILE A 345 10.71 -22.26 -3.94
N ILE A 346 10.17 -21.55 -2.96
CA ILE A 346 9.38 -20.32 -3.14
C ILE A 346 10.15 -19.15 -2.55
N ALA A 347 10.57 -18.20 -3.38
CA ALA A 347 11.08 -16.92 -2.92
C ALA A 347 9.92 -16.01 -2.49
N ALA A 348 9.86 -15.67 -1.20
CA ALA A 348 8.98 -14.67 -0.61
C ALA A 348 9.79 -13.41 -0.24
N THR A 349 10.65 -12.97 -1.15
CA THR A 349 11.72 -11.98 -0.92
C THR A 349 11.29 -10.53 -1.16
N GLY A 350 10.00 -10.31 -1.39
CA GLY A 350 9.39 -8.99 -1.55
C GLY A 350 9.50 -8.45 -2.96
N PHE A 351 9.47 -7.13 -3.08
CA PHE A 351 9.20 -6.45 -4.35
C PHE A 351 10.26 -5.40 -4.67
N HIS A 352 10.26 -4.94 -5.92
CA HIS A 352 10.88 -3.67 -6.27
C HIS A 352 9.90 -2.54 -5.97
N PHE A 353 10.42 -1.49 -5.32
CA PHE A 353 9.70 -0.22 -5.22
C PHE A 353 9.63 0.43 -6.60
N SER A 354 8.44 0.90 -6.98
CA SER A 354 8.17 1.52 -8.28
C SER A 354 7.56 2.91 -8.09
N MET A 355 8.41 3.95 -8.15
CA MET A 355 7.96 5.34 -8.08
C MET A 355 7.11 5.65 -9.31
N MET A 356 5.88 6.14 -9.09
CA MET A 356 4.95 6.53 -10.16
C MET A 356 4.70 5.43 -11.20
N GLY A 357 4.79 4.16 -10.78
CA GLY A 357 4.63 2.99 -11.64
C GLY A 357 5.75 2.79 -12.66
N GLY A 358 6.89 3.48 -12.51
CA GLY A 358 7.99 3.45 -13.50
C GLY A 358 7.65 4.18 -14.80
N ILE A 359 6.55 4.93 -14.84
CA ILE A 359 6.12 5.71 -15.99
C ILE A 359 7.09 6.90 -16.16
N PRO A 360 7.61 7.15 -17.37
CA PRO A 360 8.35 8.38 -17.68
C PRO A 360 7.43 9.61 -17.61
N PHE A 361 7.86 10.62 -16.85
CA PHE A 361 7.19 11.92 -16.75
C PHE A 361 8.05 13.05 -17.32
N SER A 362 7.41 14.05 -17.93
CA SER A 362 8.07 15.30 -18.30
C SER A 362 7.18 16.52 -18.10
N VAL A 363 7.77 17.67 -17.78
CA VAL A 363 7.12 18.98 -17.71
C VAL A 363 7.79 19.88 -18.76
N ASP A 364 7.02 20.36 -19.73
CA ASP A 364 7.50 21.24 -20.82
C ASP A 364 8.75 20.69 -21.55
N GLY A 365 8.76 19.36 -21.77
CA GLY A 365 9.84 18.64 -22.44
C GLY A 365 11.03 18.27 -21.57
N ARG A 366 11.09 18.71 -20.30
CA ARG A 366 12.12 18.28 -19.34
C ARG A 366 11.64 17.06 -18.56
N ALA A 367 12.43 15.99 -18.56
CA ALA A 367 12.14 14.80 -17.75
C ALA A 367 12.08 15.15 -16.26
N VAL A 368 11.12 14.55 -15.55
CA VAL A 368 10.99 14.70 -14.10
C VAL A 368 11.87 13.66 -13.42
N ASP A 369 12.87 14.12 -12.67
CA ASP A 369 13.51 13.31 -11.65
C ASP A 369 12.80 13.55 -10.32
N TRP A 370 12.13 12.52 -9.81
CA TRP A 370 11.38 12.63 -8.56
C TRP A 370 12.28 13.02 -7.39
N HIS A 371 13.55 12.59 -7.38
CA HIS A 371 14.47 12.89 -6.29
C HIS A 371 14.89 14.38 -6.23
N GLU A 372 14.73 15.11 -7.33
CA GLU A 372 14.91 16.57 -7.36
C GLU A 372 13.68 17.34 -6.84
N THR A 373 12.55 16.67 -6.62
CA THR A 373 11.32 17.32 -6.14
C THR A 373 11.18 17.27 -4.62
N VAL A 374 10.56 18.29 -4.05
CA VAL A 374 10.13 18.30 -2.65
C VAL A 374 8.66 17.91 -2.58
N ASN A 375 8.35 16.98 -1.69
CA ASN A 375 7.03 16.44 -1.53
C ASN A 375 6.17 17.30 -0.59
N TYR A 376 5.01 17.78 -1.06
CA TYR A 376 3.99 18.41 -0.22
C TYR A 376 3.07 17.33 0.35
N ARG A 377 3.08 17.16 1.68
CA ARG A 377 2.22 16.27 2.47
C ARG A 377 2.05 14.86 1.93
N GLY A 378 3.07 14.28 1.30
CA GLY A 378 2.98 12.93 0.73
C GLY A 378 2.11 12.80 -0.51
N MET A 379 1.69 13.89 -1.15
CA MET A 379 0.65 13.85 -2.20
C MET A 379 0.90 14.74 -3.44
N MET A 380 1.63 15.85 -3.34
CA MET A 380 1.98 16.71 -4.49
C MET A 380 3.49 16.96 -4.52
N PHE A 381 4.02 17.49 -5.63
CA PHE A 381 5.46 17.65 -5.83
C PHE A 381 5.79 19.03 -6.40
N THR A 382 6.84 19.66 -5.87
CA THR A 382 7.31 20.94 -6.42
C THR A 382 7.72 20.78 -7.88
N GLY A 383 7.29 21.72 -8.73
CA GLY A 383 7.61 21.72 -10.16
C GLY A 383 6.79 20.76 -11.02
N VAL A 384 5.82 20.04 -10.43
CA VAL A 384 4.90 19.15 -11.16
C VAL A 384 3.45 19.62 -10.94
N PRO A 385 2.84 20.30 -11.92
CA PRO A 385 1.49 20.85 -11.80
C PRO A 385 0.39 19.81 -11.94
N ASN A 386 -0.79 20.13 -11.40
CA ASN A 386 -2.05 19.39 -11.58
C ASN A 386 -1.92 17.88 -11.40
N LEU A 387 -1.13 17.46 -10.42
CA LEU A 387 -0.89 16.06 -10.12
C LEU A 387 -1.03 15.80 -8.64
N ALA A 388 -1.78 14.74 -8.29
CA ALA A 388 -1.79 14.18 -6.94
C ALA A 388 -1.37 12.70 -6.96
N TRP A 389 -0.65 12.27 -5.94
CA TRP A 389 -0.19 10.90 -5.75
C TRP A 389 -0.79 10.30 -4.49
N VAL A 390 -1.40 9.13 -4.63
CA VAL A 390 -1.95 8.37 -3.51
C VAL A 390 -0.90 7.40 -2.98
N MET A 391 -0.29 7.79 -1.87
CA MET A 391 0.53 6.93 -1.03
C MET A 391 -0.17 6.74 0.32
N GLY A 392 -0.41 5.50 0.75
CA GLY A 392 -1.04 5.20 2.04
C GLY A 392 -0.07 5.24 3.21
N TYR A 393 -0.47 4.64 4.33
CA TYR A 393 0.37 4.51 5.53
C TYR A 393 1.08 3.16 5.58
N PHE A 394 2.23 3.11 6.26
CA PHE A 394 2.88 1.85 6.59
C PHE A 394 2.29 1.16 7.82
N ARG A 395 1.81 1.95 8.78
CA ARG A 395 1.36 1.51 10.11
C ARG A 395 -0.13 1.64 10.37
N ALA A 396 -0.86 2.23 9.43
CA ALA A 396 -2.31 2.31 9.44
C ALA A 396 -2.83 1.78 8.09
N SER A 397 -4.13 1.53 8.01
CA SER A 397 -4.75 1.03 6.78
C SER A 397 -4.61 2.00 5.62
N TRP A 398 -4.30 1.47 4.45
CA TRP A 398 -4.02 2.23 3.24
C TRP A 398 -5.18 3.16 2.85
N THR A 399 -6.41 2.65 2.93
CA THR A 399 -7.64 3.35 2.51
C THR A 399 -8.02 4.52 3.38
N LEU A 400 -7.56 4.58 4.64
CA LEU A 400 -7.74 5.76 5.48
C LEU A 400 -7.18 7.02 4.81
N ARG A 401 -6.00 6.89 4.18
CA ARG A 401 -5.37 7.99 3.44
C ARG A 401 -6.03 8.21 2.09
N VAL A 402 -6.50 7.15 1.42
CA VAL A 402 -7.27 7.27 0.16
C VAL A 402 -8.48 8.18 0.37
N ASP A 403 -9.26 7.95 1.43
CA ASP A 403 -10.46 8.74 1.73
C ASP A 403 -10.12 10.22 1.97
N MET A 404 -9.05 10.49 2.73
CA MET A 404 -8.62 11.87 3.03
C MET A 404 -8.04 12.60 1.81
N LEU A 405 -7.27 11.90 0.96
CA LEU A 405 -6.81 12.46 -0.31
C LEU A 405 -8.00 12.67 -1.26
N GLY A 406 -9.00 11.80 -1.19
CA GLY A 406 -10.28 11.96 -1.88
C GLY A 406 -10.93 13.31 -1.56
N ASP A 407 -11.15 13.56 -0.27
CA ASP A 407 -11.73 14.81 0.23
C ASP A 407 -10.86 16.03 -0.13
N PHE A 408 -9.53 15.93 -0.01
CA PHE A 408 -8.61 17.03 -0.36
C PHE A 408 -8.62 17.36 -1.86
N VAL A 409 -8.45 16.36 -2.73
CA VAL A 409 -8.38 16.58 -4.19
C VAL A 409 -9.70 17.14 -4.70
N CYS A 410 -10.85 16.64 -4.24
CA CYS A 410 -12.15 17.18 -4.66
C CYS A 410 -12.33 18.65 -4.22
N ARG A 411 -11.92 18.99 -2.99
CA ARG A 411 -11.89 20.39 -2.54
C ARG A 411 -10.96 21.27 -3.37
N LEU A 412 -9.78 20.77 -3.71
CA LEU A 412 -8.81 21.47 -4.56
C LEU A 412 -9.41 21.76 -5.95
N LEU A 413 -10.00 20.75 -6.59
CA LEU A 413 -10.64 20.90 -7.90
C LEU A 413 -11.79 21.91 -7.87
N ASN A 414 -12.68 21.82 -6.88
CA ASN A 414 -13.78 22.76 -6.70
C ASN A 414 -13.28 24.19 -6.43
N HIS A 415 -12.17 24.33 -5.70
CA HIS A 415 -11.53 25.64 -5.46
C HIS A 415 -10.90 26.21 -6.73
N MET A 416 -10.23 25.38 -7.54
CA MET A 416 -9.73 25.78 -8.86
C MET A 416 -10.86 26.30 -9.75
N ASP A 417 -12.01 25.61 -9.77
CA ASP A 417 -13.18 26.05 -10.52
C ASP A 417 -13.71 27.41 -10.04
N ALA A 418 -13.79 27.61 -8.72
CA ALA A 418 -14.21 28.88 -8.13
C ALA A 418 -13.27 30.05 -8.48
N LEU A 419 -11.97 29.77 -8.66
CA LEU A 419 -10.97 30.74 -9.12
C LEU A 419 -10.92 30.85 -10.65
N ASN A 420 -11.61 29.98 -11.38
CA ASN A 420 -11.43 29.78 -12.83
C ASN A 420 -9.96 29.51 -13.20
N ALA A 421 -9.24 28.81 -12.32
CA ALA A 421 -7.83 28.45 -12.48
C ALA A 421 -7.69 27.15 -13.26
N LYS A 422 -6.74 27.08 -14.19
CA LYS A 422 -6.48 25.87 -14.99
C LYS A 422 -5.30 25.06 -14.47
N ARG A 423 -4.42 25.69 -13.71
CA ARG A 423 -3.19 25.11 -13.20
C ARG A 423 -3.04 25.40 -11.72
N VAL A 424 -2.63 24.39 -10.97
CA VAL A 424 -2.14 24.49 -9.60
C VAL A 424 -0.79 23.80 -9.48
N ASP A 425 0.16 24.46 -8.83
CA ASP A 425 1.44 23.92 -8.40
C ASP A 425 1.57 24.07 -6.88
N VAL A 426 2.43 23.24 -6.28
CA VAL A 426 2.97 23.48 -4.94
C VAL A 426 4.40 24.00 -5.06
N ALA A 427 4.77 24.96 -4.21
CA ALA A 427 6.12 25.50 -4.12
C ALA A 427 6.46 25.82 -2.66
N LEU A 428 7.75 25.72 -2.31
CA LEU A 428 8.21 26.10 -0.97
C LEU A 428 7.71 27.51 -0.62
N ARG A 429 7.21 27.67 0.60
CA ARG A 429 6.89 28.98 1.18
C ARG A 429 8.19 29.74 1.41
N ASP A 430 8.12 31.07 1.54
CA ASP A 430 9.34 31.87 1.70
C ASP A 430 10.09 31.50 2.99
N GLU A 431 9.35 31.20 4.07
CA GLU A 431 9.87 30.72 5.35
C GLU A 431 10.40 29.27 5.34
N ASP A 432 10.21 28.54 4.24
CA ASP A 432 10.67 27.16 4.07
C ASP A 432 11.83 27.02 3.09
N ARG A 433 12.23 28.12 2.43
CA ARG A 433 13.20 28.08 1.33
C ARG A 433 14.54 27.45 1.71
N ASP A 434 14.98 27.68 2.95
CA ASP A 434 16.26 27.21 3.48
C ASP A 434 16.11 26.00 4.41
N MET A 435 14.93 25.33 4.41
CA MET A 435 14.72 24.16 5.25
C MET A 435 15.66 22.99 4.82
N PRO A 436 16.12 22.16 5.77
CA PRO A 436 16.85 20.94 5.43
C PRO A 436 16.02 20.02 4.53
N LEU A 437 16.65 19.50 3.48
CA LEU A 437 16.08 18.44 2.65
C LEU A 437 16.61 17.09 3.13
N LEU A 438 15.68 16.16 3.36
CA LEU A 438 15.92 14.86 3.95
C LEU A 438 15.41 13.75 3.02
N PRO A 439 15.91 12.51 3.15
CA PRO A 439 15.30 11.36 2.49
C PRO A 439 13.81 11.24 2.83
N TRP A 440 13.03 10.73 1.87
CA TRP A 440 11.57 10.65 1.92
C TRP A 440 11.00 10.08 3.23
N ILE A 441 11.71 9.12 3.82
CA ILE A 441 11.41 8.56 5.13
C ILE A 441 12.68 8.42 5.94
N ASP A 442 12.55 8.57 7.26
CA ASP A 442 13.63 8.29 8.20
C ASP A 442 13.78 6.77 8.40
N ALA A 443 14.97 6.22 8.09
CA ALA A 443 15.29 4.81 8.30
C ALA A 443 15.34 4.40 9.78
N GLY A 444 15.53 5.34 10.70
CA GLY A 444 15.35 5.12 12.14
C GLY A 444 13.88 4.87 12.48
N ASN A 445 12.96 5.47 11.72
CA ASN A 445 11.52 5.32 11.88
C ASN A 445 11.01 4.03 11.21
N PHE A 446 11.26 3.83 9.91
CA PHE A 446 10.74 2.68 9.15
C PHE A 446 11.70 2.28 8.03
N ASN A 447 12.17 1.02 8.02
CA ASN A 447 13.29 0.60 7.17
C ASN A 447 13.16 -0.77 6.47
N PRO A 448 11.99 -1.17 5.92
CA PRO A 448 11.92 -2.41 5.18
C PRO A 448 12.83 -2.36 3.94
N GLY A 449 13.51 -3.47 3.67
CA GLY A 449 14.55 -3.51 2.63
C GLY A 449 14.08 -3.11 1.23
N TYR A 450 12.82 -3.40 0.86
CA TYR A 450 12.28 -3.01 -0.45
C TYR A 450 12.20 -1.49 -0.63
N LEU A 451 11.91 -0.75 0.45
CA LEU A 451 11.80 0.71 0.43
C LEU A 451 13.19 1.33 0.41
N MET A 452 14.11 0.82 1.25
CA MET A 452 15.47 1.32 1.32
C MET A 452 16.22 1.20 -0.01
N ARG A 453 15.93 0.17 -0.81
CA ARG A 453 16.49 -0.01 -2.17
C ARG A 453 15.99 1.00 -3.22
N GLY A 454 14.97 1.80 -2.91
CA GLY A 454 14.38 2.76 -3.85
C GLY A 454 14.32 4.20 -3.34
N LEU A 455 14.95 4.51 -2.20
CA LEU A 455 14.91 5.85 -1.60
C LEU A 455 15.51 6.94 -2.50
N ASP A 456 16.52 6.59 -3.28
CA ASP A 456 17.17 7.45 -4.27
C ASP A 456 16.27 7.82 -5.46
N LYS A 457 15.14 7.12 -5.61
CA LYS A 457 14.11 7.39 -6.64
C LYS A 457 12.89 8.10 -6.08
N MET A 458 12.84 8.35 -4.77
CA MET A 458 11.74 8.99 -4.08
C MET A 458 11.99 10.50 -3.97
N PRO A 459 10.93 11.33 -3.88
CA PRO A 459 11.10 12.75 -3.63
C PRO A 459 11.74 12.98 -2.27
N VAL A 460 12.45 14.09 -2.15
CA VAL A 460 12.95 14.53 -0.84
C VAL A 460 11.81 15.14 -0.03
N ARG A 461 12.00 15.19 1.28
CA ARG A 461 11.07 15.85 2.22
C ARG A 461 11.78 17.00 2.93
N GLY A 462 11.00 17.96 3.41
CA GLY A 462 11.45 18.92 4.42
C GLY A 462 11.39 18.35 5.83
N ASP A 463 11.74 19.19 6.81
CA ASP A 463 11.63 18.91 8.24
C ASP A 463 10.32 19.44 8.86
N LYS A 464 9.49 20.13 8.07
CA LYS A 464 8.18 20.65 8.48
C LYS A 464 7.01 19.75 8.03
N PRO A 465 5.87 19.76 8.74
CA PRO A 465 4.72 18.89 8.47
C PRO A 465 4.15 19.02 7.05
N GLU A 466 4.19 20.22 6.46
CA GLU A 466 3.69 20.47 5.10
C GLU A 466 4.55 19.80 4.03
N TRP A 467 5.82 19.55 4.31
CA TRP A 467 6.80 19.06 3.33
C TRP A 467 7.21 17.61 3.57
N MET A 468 6.35 16.81 4.22
CA MET A 468 6.59 15.39 4.42
C MET A 468 5.32 14.56 4.44
N HIS A 469 5.44 13.26 4.12
CA HIS A 469 4.47 12.26 4.54
C HIS A 469 4.79 11.87 6.00
N ASN A 470 4.02 12.40 6.96
CA ASN A 470 4.31 12.23 8.39
C ASN A 470 3.98 10.81 8.92
N GLN A 471 3.31 9.97 8.13
CA GLN A 471 2.86 8.62 8.48
C GLN A 471 1.86 8.54 9.65
N ASP A 472 1.27 9.66 10.06
CA ASP A 472 0.40 9.79 11.23
C ASP A 472 -1.04 10.12 10.80
N TYR A 473 -1.89 9.08 10.84
CA TYR A 473 -3.32 9.22 10.53
C TYR A 473 -4.04 10.19 11.48
N TRP A 474 -3.74 10.15 12.79
CA TRP A 474 -4.45 10.94 13.80
C TRP A 474 -4.18 12.44 13.64
N ARG A 475 -2.98 12.77 13.21
CA ARG A 475 -2.61 14.13 12.85
C ARG A 475 -3.22 14.54 11.51
N GLU A 476 -3.08 13.72 10.46
CA GLU A 476 -3.55 14.07 9.12
C GLU A 476 -5.09 14.19 9.03
N LYS A 477 -5.85 13.38 9.79
CA LYS A 477 -7.33 13.48 9.81
C LYS A 477 -7.85 14.84 10.29
N ASP A 478 -7.06 15.54 11.11
CA ASP A 478 -7.42 16.87 11.64
C ASP A 478 -6.78 17.98 10.81
N GLU A 479 -5.56 17.77 10.30
CA GLU A 479 -4.84 18.77 9.50
C GLU A 479 -5.36 18.88 8.05
N PHE A 480 -5.66 17.78 7.37
CA PHE A 480 -6.05 17.81 5.95
C PHE A 480 -7.34 18.58 5.71
N PRO A 481 -8.40 18.42 6.54
CA PRO A 481 -9.58 19.26 6.45
C PRO A 481 -9.28 20.76 6.58
N LEU A 482 -8.20 21.14 7.25
CA LEU A 482 -7.84 22.54 7.53
C LEU A 482 -6.81 23.13 6.57
N ILE A 483 -6.35 22.38 5.55
CA ILE A 483 -5.42 22.93 4.55
C ILE A 483 -6.06 24.16 3.88
N ASP A 484 -5.37 25.29 3.97
CA ASP A 484 -5.79 26.54 3.35
C ASP A 484 -5.35 26.54 1.88
N LEU A 485 -6.30 26.33 0.98
CA LEU A 485 -6.03 26.29 -0.47
C LEU A 485 -5.65 27.67 -1.05
N ASP A 486 -5.81 28.74 -0.27
CA ASP A 486 -5.29 30.08 -0.53
C ASP A 486 -3.89 30.32 0.09
N GLY A 487 -3.31 29.30 0.72
CA GLY A 487 -1.99 29.32 1.33
C GLY A 487 -0.88 29.68 0.34
N THR A 488 0.21 30.25 0.85
CA THR A 488 1.29 30.75 0.01
C THR A 488 2.03 29.62 -0.71
N GLU A 489 1.94 28.37 -0.24
CA GLU A 489 2.50 27.20 -0.93
C GLU A 489 1.80 26.88 -2.26
N PHE A 490 0.57 27.34 -2.48
CA PHE A 490 -0.20 27.09 -3.69
C PHE A 490 -0.01 28.22 -4.72
N ILE A 491 0.27 27.83 -5.95
CA ILE A 491 0.41 28.72 -7.10
C ILE A 491 -0.66 28.35 -8.12
N TYR A 492 -1.55 29.29 -8.44
CA TYR A 492 -2.60 29.09 -9.44
C TYR A 492 -2.30 29.90 -10.69
N ASP A 493 -2.27 29.24 -11.86
CA ASP A 493 -1.92 29.84 -13.16
C ASP A 493 -0.64 30.70 -13.10
N GLY A 494 0.38 30.19 -12.39
CA GLY A 494 1.67 30.87 -12.21
C GLY A 494 1.68 32.01 -11.19
N LYS A 495 0.57 32.26 -10.48
CA LYS A 495 0.48 33.31 -9.45
C LYS A 495 0.37 32.68 -8.06
N ARG A 496 1.34 33.02 -7.20
CA ARG A 496 1.31 32.65 -5.79
C ARG A 496 0.18 33.41 -5.08
N ARG A 497 -0.57 32.71 -4.22
CA ARG A 497 -1.60 33.34 -3.38
C ARG A 497 -0.94 34.12 -2.23
N ALA A 498 -1.64 35.14 -1.73
CA ALA A 498 -1.13 36.00 -0.67
C ALA A 498 -1.25 35.36 0.74
N GLY A 499 -1.88 34.17 0.87
CA GLY A 499 -2.31 33.61 2.15
C GLY A 499 -3.52 34.37 2.71
N LYS A 500 -4.29 33.74 3.60
CA LYS A 500 -5.19 34.48 4.49
C LYS A 500 -4.35 35.21 5.53
N ALA A 501 -4.65 36.48 5.80
CA ALA A 501 -4.15 37.14 6.99
C ALA A 501 -4.56 36.27 8.21
N PRO A 502 -3.67 35.99 9.17
CA PRO A 502 -4.02 35.17 10.31
C PRO A 502 -5.26 35.74 10.97
N ALA A 503 -6.30 34.92 11.12
CA ALA A 503 -7.49 35.31 11.86
C ALA A 503 -7.02 35.73 13.26
N GLU A 504 -7.29 36.98 13.64
CA GLU A 504 -7.05 37.44 15.00
C GLU A 504 -7.67 36.43 15.95
N ALA A 505 -6.84 35.83 16.79
CA ALA A 505 -7.29 34.90 17.81
C ALA A 505 -8.32 35.62 18.67
N SER A 506 -9.60 35.36 18.43
CA SER A 506 -10.68 35.88 19.27
C SER A 506 -10.45 35.33 20.67
N SER A 507 -9.99 36.20 21.56
CA SER A 507 -9.93 35.95 22.99
C SER A 507 -11.36 35.82 23.52
N MET A 508 -11.94 34.62 23.44
CA MET A 508 -13.01 34.25 24.38
C MET A 508 -12.35 33.75 25.66
N ALA A 509 -12.00 34.72 26.50
CA ALA A 509 -11.79 34.49 27.91
C ALA A 509 -13.10 34.01 28.54
N ALA A 510 -12.94 33.03 29.41
CA ALA A 510 -13.91 32.43 30.33
C ALA A 510 -15.09 33.31 30.76
N ALA A 511 -16.28 32.72 30.71
CA ALA A 511 -17.31 32.81 31.75
C ALA A 511 -18.06 31.48 31.83
#